data_AF-A0A7S2NV83-F1
#
_entry.id   AF-A0A7S2NV83-F1
#
_cell.length_a   1.000
_cell.length_b   1.000
_cell.length_c   1.000
_cell.angle_alpha   90.00
_cell.angle_beta   90.00
_cell.angle_gamma   90.00
#
_symmetry.space_group_name_H-M   'P 1'
#
loop_
_entity.id
_entity.type
_entity.pdbx_description
1 polymer ?
#
loop_
_entity_poly.entity_id
_entity_poly.type
_entity_poly.pdbx_seq_one_letter_code
_entity_poly.pdbx_strand_id
1 'polypeptide(L)'
;TTVGENWFSSVEHSMETLLVDGTFVDNIGRVLRELNQELFVYGLVFLAFVCFAALMVMNMLVGVLCEVVSAVSTMEKEEMLVTRVISKMRGIMEALDDNGRGMISKMQFMKLLENTEAAKALHQVGVDVVGLVDFTDFIFESEIAKDEDIAPAMELSIQQFIDVLLQFRGSNAATVKDMVDLRKYVHKMWLQTNQSLLEIREEVELVGARSTCPR
;
A
#
# COMPACT_ATOMS: atom_id res chain seq x y z
N THR A 1 27.63 52.31 -19.37
CA THR A 1 26.38 53.09 -19.50
C THR A 1 25.87 53.35 -18.10
N THR A 2 25.16 54.45 -17.87
CA THR A 2 24.59 54.79 -16.54
C THR A 2 23.62 53.70 -16.05
N VAL A 3 22.87 53.08 -16.96
CA VAL A 3 22.00 51.94 -16.68
C VAL A 3 22.80 50.71 -16.19
N GLY A 4 23.99 50.49 -16.76
CA GLY A 4 24.89 49.42 -16.32
C GLY A 4 25.46 49.65 -14.91
N GLU A 5 25.76 50.88 -14.52
CA GLU A 5 26.23 51.18 -13.16
C GLU A 5 25.10 51.17 -12.11
N ASN A 6 23.88 51.51 -12.51
CA ASN A 6 22.73 51.52 -11.59
C ASN A 6 22.17 50.13 -11.31
N TRP A 7 22.11 49.26 -12.33
CA TRP A 7 21.44 47.95 -12.24
C TRP A 7 22.40 46.76 -12.36
N PHE A 8 23.60 46.95 -12.91
CA PHE A 8 24.53 45.86 -13.25
C PHE A 8 25.99 46.16 -12.82
N SER A 9 26.18 46.89 -11.71
CA SER A 9 27.52 47.32 -11.25
C SER A 9 28.41 46.17 -10.78
N SER A 10 27.82 45.12 -10.21
CA SER A 10 28.49 43.89 -9.81
C SER A 10 27.67 42.67 -10.23
N VAL A 11 28.29 41.50 -10.27
CA VAL A 11 27.59 40.24 -10.57
C VAL A 11 26.50 39.98 -9.54
N GLU A 12 26.75 40.24 -8.27
CA GLU A 12 25.77 40.09 -7.18
C GLU A 12 24.57 41.01 -7.38
N HIS A 13 24.79 42.29 -7.67
CA HIS A 13 23.70 43.24 -7.89
C HIS A 13 22.91 42.91 -9.17
N SER A 14 23.60 42.46 -10.21
CA SER A 14 22.96 41.98 -11.44
C SER A 14 22.05 40.76 -11.17
N MET A 15 22.49 39.82 -10.32
CA MET A 15 21.69 38.66 -9.92
C MET A 15 20.48 39.07 -9.08
N GLU A 16 20.63 40.04 -8.18
CA GLU A 16 19.54 40.61 -7.40
C GLU A 16 18.49 41.27 -8.30
N THR A 17 18.89 42.15 -9.23
CA THR A 17 17.98 42.78 -10.19
C THR A 17 17.29 41.75 -11.09
N LEU A 18 17.99 40.73 -11.59
CA LEU A 18 17.38 39.69 -12.42
C LEU A 18 16.44 38.76 -11.63
N LEU A 19 16.72 38.52 -10.36
CA LEU A 19 15.88 37.69 -9.48
C LEU A 19 14.65 38.47 -9.01
N VAL A 20 14.83 39.65 -8.44
CA VAL A 20 13.76 40.47 -7.86
C VAL A 20 12.96 41.15 -8.95
N ASP A 21 13.61 41.94 -9.80
CA ASP A 21 12.90 42.73 -10.81
C ASP A 21 12.51 41.92 -12.06
N GLY A 22 13.27 40.85 -12.35
CA GLY A 22 13.01 39.93 -13.46
C GLY A 22 12.10 38.75 -13.10
N THR A 23 12.53 37.93 -12.15
CA THR A 23 11.85 36.65 -11.82
C THR A 23 10.64 36.83 -10.91
N PHE A 24 10.73 37.70 -9.90
CA PHE A 24 9.58 38.09 -9.07
C PHE A 24 8.76 39.23 -9.66
N VAL A 25 9.18 39.77 -10.80
CA VAL A 25 8.47 40.80 -11.58
C VAL A 25 8.23 42.07 -10.74
N ASP A 26 9.10 42.34 -9.75
CA ASP A 26 9.03 43.57 -8.99
C ASP A 26 9.48 44.74 -9.88
N ASN A 27 8.63 45.74 -10.08
CA ASN A 27 8.96 46.91 -10.90
C ASN A 27 9.58 46.63 -12.30
N ILE A 28 9.28 45.49 -12.93
CA ILE A 28 9.82 45.08 -14.25
C ILE A 28 9.69 46.18 -15.33
N GLY A 29 8.61 46.96 -15.28
CA GLY A 29 8.35 48.03 -16.22
C GLY A 29 9.33 49.20 -16.12
N ARG A 30 9.91 49.43 -14.94
CA ARG A 30 10.94 50.46 -14.75
C ARG A 30 12.26 50.02 -15.38
N VAL A 31 12.74 48.82 -15.05
CA VAL A 31 13.98 48.25 -15.59
C VAL A 31 13.90 48.11 -17.11
N LEU A 32 12.78 47.59 -17.64
CA LEU A 32 12.58 47.45 -19.08
C LEU A 32 12.58 48.79 -19.82
N ARG A 33 11.94 49.83 -19.26
CA ARG A 33 11.91 51.18 -19.87
C ARG A 33 13.29 51.82 -19.89
N GLU A 34 14.03 51.74 -18.78
CA GLU A 34 15.38 52.29 -18.67
C GLU A 34 16.36 51.58 -19.62
N LEU A 35 16.24 50.25 -19.78
CA LEU A 35 17.03 49.47 -20.75
C LEU A 35 16.70 49.80 -22.21
N ASN A 36 15.41 49.99 -22.53
CA ASN A 36 14.96 50.28 -23.90
C ASN A 36 15.31 51.71 -24.35
N GLN A 37 15.50 52.64 -23.41
CA GLN A 37 15.95 54.00 -23.69
C GLN A 37 17.42 54.08 -24.15
N GLU A 38 18.26 53.15 -23.70
CA GLU A 38 19.66 53.05 -24.15
C GLU A 38 19.74 52.33 -25.51
N LEU A 39 19.23 51.10 -25.58
CA LEU A 39 19.28 50.26 -26.78
C LEU A 39 18.16 49.23 -26.72
N PHE A 40 17.34 49.16 -27.78
CA PHE A 40 16.21 48.22 -27.88
C PHE A 40 16.61 46.75 -27.67
N VAL A 41 17.83 46.37 -28.09
CA VAL A 41 18.36 45.01 -27.94
C VAL A 41 18.44 44.59 -26.46
N TYR A 42 18.80 45.50 -25.55
CA TYR A 42 18.88 45.16 -24.12
C TYR A 42 17.50 44.90 -23.51
N GLY A 43 16.50 45.68 -23.90
CA GLY A 43 15.11 45.43 -23.51
C GLY A 43 14.58 44.09 -24.05
N LEU A 44 14.92 43.74 -25.29
CA LEU A 44 14.55 42.45 -25.89
C LEU A 44 15.19 41.27 -25.15
N VAL A 45 16.48 41.34 -24.83
CA VAL A 45 17.21 40.29 -24.10
C VAL A 45 16.65 40.13 -22.68
N PHE A 46 16.37 41.23 -21.98
CA PHE A 46 15.76 41.20 -20.65
C PHE A 46 14.35 40.59 -20.69
N LEU A 47 13.52 40.97 -21.67
CA LEU A 47 12.20 40.38 -21.85
C LEU A 47 12.27 38.87 -22.15
N ALA A 48 13.20 38.45 -23.01
CA ALA A 48 13.43 37.04 -23.30
C ALA A 48 13.87 36.27 -22.05
N PHE A 49 14.78 36.83 -21.25
CA PHE A 49 15.18 36.26 -19.96
C PHE A 49 13.99 36.07 -19.02
N VAL A 50 13.14 37.09 -18.86
CA VAL A 50 11.94 37.00 -18.01
C VAL A 50 10.98 35.93 -18.51
N CYS A 51 10.74 35.86 -19.83
CA CYS A 51 9.94 34.80 -20.42
C CYS A 51 10.51 33.40 -20.13
N PHE A 52 11.83 33.20 -20.30
CA PHE A 52 12.47 31.92 -20.01
C PHE A 52 12.44 31.59 -18.52
N ALA A 53 12.70 32.55 -17.64
CA ALA A 53 12.65 32.36 -16.20
C ALA A 53 11.24 31.94 -15.75
N ALA A 54 10.20 32.64 -16.21
CA ALA A 54 8.82 32.31 -15.89
C ALA A 54 8.40 30.93 -16.43
N LEU A 55 8.76 30.61 -17.68
CA LEU A 55 8.45 29.30 -18.28
C LEU A 55 9.20 28.16 -17.59
N MET A 56 10.47 28.33 -17.24
CA MET A 56 11.24 27.29 -16.54
C MET A 56 10.72 27.06 -15.12
N VAL A 57 10.43 28.12 -14.37
CA VAL A 57 9.90 28.00 -12.99
C VAL A 57 8.52 27.34 -13.01
N MET A 58 7.59 27.81 -13.86
CA MET A 58 6.26 27.20 -13.97
C MET A 58 6.34 25.73 -14.38
N ASN A 59 7.13 25.40 -15.40
CA ASN A 59 7.23 24.02 -15.88
C ASN A 59 7.88 23.08 -14.85
N MET A 60 8.81 23.56 -14.02
CA MET A 60 9.38 22.78 -12.89
C MET A 60 8.36 22.57 -11.77
N LEU A 61 7.60 23.61 -11.40
CA LEU A 61 6.57 23.51 -10.35
C LEU A 61 5.42 22.59 -10.78
N VAL A 62 4.95 22.71 -12.03
CA VAL A 62 3.92 21.83 -12.59
C VAL A 62 4.42 20.38 -12.61
N GLY A 63 5.70 20.15 -12.92
CA GLY A 63 6.31 18.82 -12.86
C GLY A 63 6.19 18.17 -11.48
N VAL A 64 6.62 18.86 -10.42
CA VAL A 64 6.55 18.35 -9.04
C VAL A 64 5.09 18.17 -8.58
N LEU A 65 4.19 19.10 -8.93
CA LEU A 65 2.76 18.96 -8.61
C LEU A 65 2.13 17.76 -9.31
N CYS A 66 2.46 17.54 -10.59
CA CYS A 66 1.98 16.38 -11.33
C CYS A 66 2.49 15.06 -10.74
N GLU A 67 3.74 15.02 -10.26
CA GLU A 67 4.28 13.84 -9.59
C GLU A 67 3.49 13.48 -8.33
N VAL A 68 3.25 14.45 -7.44
CA VAL A 68 2.49 14.24 -6.20
C VAL A 68 1.04 13.87 -6.50
N VAL A 69 0.38 14.58 -7.43
CA VAL A 69 -1.00 14.28 -7.82
C VAL A 69 -1.10 12.90 -8.46
N SER A 70 -0.12 12.49 -9.26
CA SER A 70 -0.08 11.16 -9.86
C SER A 70 0.03 10.09 -8.78
N ALA A 71 0.96 10.26 -7.83
CA ALA A 71 1.14 9.35 -6.70
C ALA A 71 -0.14 9.22 -5.84
N VAL A 72 -0.76 10.34 -5.47
CA VAL A 72 -2.03 10.33 -4.73
C VAL A 72 -3.13 9.65 -5.56
N SER A 73 -3.22 9.93 -6.86
CA SER A 73 -4.22 9.30 -7.73
C SER A 73 -4.06 7.78 -7.83
N THR A 74 -2.81 7.27 -7.79
CA THR A 74 -2.56 5.83 -7.81
C THR A 74 -2.98 5.17 -6.50
N MET A 75 -2.70 5.81 -5.36
CA MET A 75 -3.10 5.33 -4.04
C MET A 75 -4.63 5.28 -3.89
N GLU A 76 -5.30 6.39 -4.24
CA GLU A 76 -6.77 6.49 -4.19
C GLU A 76 -7.45 5.48 -5.13
N LYS A 77 -6.91 5.27 -6.33
CA LYS A 77 -7.43 4.26 -7.27
C LYS A 77 -7.30 2.85 -6.68
N GLU A 78 -6.19 2.56 -6.02
CA GLU A 78 -5.98 1.25 -5.38
C GLU A 78 -7.00 1.01 -4.26
N GLU A 79 -7.22 2.00 -3.39
CA GLU A 79 -8.23 1.93 -2.32
C GLU A 79 -9.65 1.78 -2.87
N MET A 80 -9.97 2.50 -3.94
CA MET A 80 -11.27 2.39 -4.61
C MET A 80 -11.48 1.00 -5.23
N LEU A 81 -10.44 0.40 -5.82
CA LEU A 81 -10.51 -0.95 -6.38
C LEU A 81 -10.80 -1.98 -5.28
N VAL A 82 -10.10 -1.90 -4.15
CA VAL A 82 -10.33 -2.77 -2.99
C VAL A 82 -11.77 -2.65 -2.51
N THR A 83 -12.25 -1.43 -2.27
CA THR A 83 -13.62 -1.18 -1.80
C THR A 83 -14.67 -1.70 -2.79
N ARG A 84 -14.44 -1.51 -4.10
CA ARG A 84 -15.33 -2.01 -5.15
C ARG A 84 -15.41 -3.53 -5.16
N VAL A 85 -14.29 -4.22 -5.00
CA VAL A 85 -14.26 -5.69 -4.96
C VAL A 85 -14.91 -6.20 -3.69
N ILE A 86 -14.68 -5.56 -2.54
CA ILE A 86 -15.37 -5.91 -1.29
C ILE A 86 -16.89 -5.78 -1.45
N SER A 87 -17.37 -4.68 -2.03
CA SER A 87 -18.80 -4.47 -2.30
C SER A 87 -19.36 -5.55 -3.24
N LYS A 88 -18.60 -5.91 -4.28
CA LYS A 88 -18.99 -6.96 -5.23
C LYS A 88 -19.03 -8.34 -4.57
N MET A 89 -18.03 -8.67 -3.75
CA MET A 89 -17.98 -9.91 -2.97
C MET A 89 -19.18 -10.02 -2.05
N ARG A 90 -19.50 -8.94 -1.31
CA ARG A 90 -20.65 -8.90 -0.43
C ARG A 90 -21.95 -9.22 -1.17
N GLY A 91 -22.17 -8.64 -2.36
CA GLY A 91 -23.35 -8.95 -3.17
C GLY A 91 -23.43 -10.41 -3.62
N ILE A 92 -22.30 -11.02 -4.00
CA ILE A 92 -22.27 -12.45 -4.39
C ILE A 92 -22.48 -13.35 -3.16
N MET A 93 -21.95 -12.96 -2.00
CA MET A 93 -22.14 -13.69 -0.75
C MET A 93 -23.56 -13.65 -0.24
N GLU A 94 -24.22 -12.49 -0.30
CA GLU A 94 -25.64 -12.37 0.04
C GLU A 94 -26.51 -13.27 -0.85
N ALA A 95 -26.12 -13.47 -2.11
CA ALA A 95 -26.80 -14.40 -3.01
C ALA A 95 -26.51 -15.89 -2.72
N LEU A 96 -25.42 -16.20 -2.00
CA LEU A 96 -25.02 -17.57 -1.60
C LEU A 96 -25.43 -17.90 -0.15
N ASP A 97 -25.87 -16.90 0.63
CA ASP A 97 -26.31 -17.05 2.02
C ASP A 97 -27.78 -17.45 2.09
N ASP A 98 -28.06 -18.72 1.77
CA ASP A 98 -29.40 -19.30 1.83
C ASP A 98 -30.04 -19.24 3.24
N ASN A 99 -29.22 -19.13 4.29
CA ASN A 99 -29.66 -19.17 5.68
C ASN A 99 -29.84 -17.76 6.29
N GLY A 100 -29.42 -16.71 5.58
CA GLY A 100 -29.49 -15.31 6.05
C GLY A 100 -28.73 -15.06 7.35
N ARG A 101 -27.71 -15.87 7.65
CA ARG A 101 -26.95 -15.80 8.92
C ARG A 101 -25.80 -14.80 8.85
N GLY A 102 -25.45 -14.32 7.66
CA GLY A 102 -24.27 -13.46 7.44
C GLY A 102 -22.94 -14.20 7.68
N MET A 103 -22.97 -15.54 7.59
CA MET A 103 -21.86 -16.43 7.85
C MET A 103 -21.60 -17.32 6.63
N ILE A 104 -20.32 -17.61 6.36
CA ILE A 104 -19.87 -18.37 5.20
C ILE A 104 -19.25 -19.68 5.66
N SER A 105 -19.82 -20.78 5.19
CA SER A 105 -19.26 -22.12 5.35
C SER A 105 -18.19 -22.41 4.30
N LYS A 106 -17.30 -23.37 4.59
CA LYS A 106 -16.29 -23.88 3.64
C LYS A 106 -16.86 -24.25 2.26
N MET A 107 -18.04 -24.87 2.21
CA MET A 107 -18.68 -25.24 0.95
C MET A 107 -19.17 -24.02 0.15
N GLN A 108 -19.74 -23.01 0.82
CA GLN A 108 -20.14 -21.76 0.17
C GLN A 108 -18.92 -20.99 -0.33
N PHE A 109 -17.81 -21.05 0.39
CA PHE A 109 -16.55 -20.45 -0.03
C PHE A 109 -15.99 -21.09 -1.29
N MET A 110 -15.95 -22.42 -1.38
CA MET A 110 -15.51 -23.10 -2.61
C MET A 110 -16.40 -22.73 -3.81
N LYS A 111 -17.72 -22.67 -3.61
CA LYS A 111 -18.67 -22.19 -4.64
C LYS A 111 -18.44 -20.73 -5.04
N LEU A 112 -18.04 -19.88 -4.10
CA LEU A 112 -17.67 -18.48 -4.38
C LEU A 112 -16.41 -18.42 -5.26
N LEU A 113 -15.39 -19.23 -4.97
CA LEU A 113 -14.15 -19.28 -5.76
C LEU A 113 -14.35 -19.93 -7.14
N GLU A 114 -15.30 -20.86 -7.27
CA GLU A 114 -15.72 -21.41 -8.56
C GLU A 114 -16.44 -20.38 -9.45
N ASN A 115 -17.06 -19.36 -8.84
CA ASN A 115 -17.69 -18.29 -9.59
C ASN A 115 -16.62 -17.45 -10.32
N THR A 116 -16.61 -17.55 -11.64
CA THR A 116 -15.65 -16.83 -12.50
C THR A 116 -15.67 -15.33 -12.30
N GLU A 117 -16.83 -14.75 -11.95
CA GLU A 117 -16.95 -13.32 -11.69
C GLU A 117 -16.27 -12.91 -10.38
N ALA A 118 -16.38 -13.76 -9.34
CA ALA A 118 -15.72 -13.53 -8.07
C ALA A 118 -14.21 -13.75 -8.17
N ALA A 119 -13.78 -14.86 -8.77
CA ALA A 119 -12.36 -15.15 -9.00
C ALA A 119 -11.66 -14.04 -9.79
N LYS A 120 -12.31 -13.50 -10.84
CA LYS A 120 -11.79 -12.36 -11.60
C LYS A 120 -11.68 -11.09 -10.75
N ALA A 121 -12.66 -10.81 -9.90
CA ALA A 121 -12.63 -9.64 -9.04
C ALA A 121 -11.52 -9.74 -7.98
N LEU A 122 -11.33 -10.92 -7.38
CA LEU A 122 -10.23 -11.17 -6.44
C LEU A 122 -8.85 -11.03 -7.11
N HIS A 123 -8.71 -11.58 -8.32
CA HIS A 123 -7.48 -11.45 -9.09
C HIS A 123 -7.15 -9.99 -9.45
N GLN A 124 -8.15 -9.16 -9.75
CA GLN A 124 -7.96 -7.73 -10.03
C GLN A 124 -7.39 -6.93 -8.86
N VAL A 125 -7.64 -7.37 -7.62
CA VAL A 125 -7.07 -6.74 -6.41
C VAL A 125 -5.70 -7.32 -6.06
N GLY A 126 -5.26 -8.37 -6.78
CA GLY A 126 -4.00 -9.06 -6.54
C GLY A 126 -4.09 -10.13 -5.44
N VAL A 127 -5.27 -10.65 -5.16
CA VAL A 127 -5.44 -11.82 -4.28
C VAL A 127 -5.05 -13.08 -5.06
N ASP A 128 -4.19 -13.91 -4.46
CA ASP A 128 -3.83 -15.21 -5.02
C ASP A 128 -4.96 -16.22 -4.78
N VAL A 129 -5.86 -16.34 -5.76
CA VAL A 129 -7.00 -17.27 -5.71
C VAL A 129 -6.54 -18.73 -5.65
N VAL A 130 -5.39 -19.08 -6.25
CA VAL A 130 -4.90 -20.48 -6.27
C VAL A 130 -4.37 -20.85 -4.89
N GLY A 131 -3.49 -20.02 -4.32
CA GLY A 131 -3.02 -20.22 -2.96
C GLY A 131 -4.17 -20.24 -1.96
N LEU A 132 -5.15 -19.37 -2.13
CA LEU A 132 -6.32 -19.32 -1.26
C LEU A 132 -7.11 -20.65 -1.22
N VAL A 133 -7.21 -21.38 -2.35
CA VAL A 133 -7.82 -22.72 -2.38
C VAL A 133 -7.02 -23.70 -1.50
N ASP A 134 -5.70 -23.71 -1.63
CA ASP A 134 -4.82 -24.59 -0.84
C ASP A 134 -4.85 -24.28 0.66
N PHE A 135 -5.01 -22.99 1.02
CA PHE A 135 -5.12 -22.55 2.40
C PHE A 135 -6.54 -22.65 2.98
N THR A 136 -7.54 -23.03 2.17
CA THR A 136 -8.95 -23.14 2.61
C THR A 136 -9.07 -24.06 3.83
N ASP A 137 -8.40 -25.20 3.82
CA ASP A 137 -8.46 -26.17 4.92
C ASP A 137 -7.95 -25.53 6.21
N PHE A 138 -6.83 -24.82 6.16
CA PHE A 138 -6.25 -24.13 7.31
C PHE A 138 -7.09 -22.95 7.80
N ILE A 139 -7.67 -22.15 6.90
CA ILE A 139 -8.51 -20.99 7.25
C ILE A 139 -9.70 -21.44 8.10
N PHE A 140 -10.34 -22.56 7.71
CA PHE A 140 -11.50 -23.10 8.40
C PHE A 140 -11.14 -24.07 9.54
N GLU A 141 -9.94 -24.69 9.55
CA GLU A 141 -9.41 -25.52 10.65
C GLU A 141 -8.81 -24.74 11.82
N SER A 142 -8.36 -23.51 11.58
CA SER A 142 -7.71 -22.70 12.61
C SER A 142 -8.65 -22.28 13.73
N GLU A 143 -8.10 -22.22 14.95
CA GLU A 143 -8.75 -21.97 16.25
C GLU A 143 -9.44 -20.60 16.40
N ILE A 144 -9.86 -19.94 15.32
CA ILE A 144 -10.61 -18.67 15.37
C ILE A 144 -12.04 -18.91 15.92
N ALA A 145 -12.51 -20.16 15.92
CA ALA A 145 -13.76 -20.60 16.54
C ALA A 145 -13.60 -21.08 18.01
N LYS A 146 -12.68 -20.49 18.78
CA LYS A 146 -12.55 -20.73 20.24
C LYS A 146 -13.04 -19.55 21.09
N ASP A 147 -13.97 -18.74 20.59
CA ASP A 147 -14.88 -18.04 21.50
C ASP A 147 -16.01 -19.02 21.83
N GLU A 148 -16.05 -19.44 23.10
CA GLU A 148 -16.96 -20.42 23.66
C GLU A 148 -18.42 -20.01 23.42
N ASP A 149 -19.19 -20.90 22.76
CA ASP A 149 -20.62 -21.23 23.00
C ASP A 149 -21.52 -21.48 21.77
N ILE A 150 -21.03 -21.50 20.52
CA ILE A 150 -21.92 -21.82 19.38
C ILE A 150 -21.27 -22.77 18.35
N ALA A 151 -21.56 -24.06 18.53
CA ALA A 151 -21.68 -25.14 17.53
C ALA A 151 -20.48 -25.46 16.57
N PRO A 152 -20.30 -26.73 16.18
CA PRO A 152 -19.14 -27.23 15.43
C PRO A 152 -19.28 -27.01 13.91
N ALA A 153 -19.59 -25.78 13.50
CA ALA A 153 -19.63 -25.42 12.08
C ALA A 153 -18.53 -24.39 11.84
N MET A 154 -17.51 -24.79 11.08
CA MET A 154 -16.49 -23.89 10.54
C MET A 154 -17.15 -22.83 9.65
N GLU A 155 -17.63 -21.77 10.26
CA GLU A 155 -18.31 -20.66 9.59
C GLU A 155 -17.62 -19.35 9.97
N LEU A 156 -17.31 -18.54 8.96
CA LEU A 156 -16.70 -17.23 9.14
C LEU A 156 -17.71 -16.12 8.84
N SER A 157 -17.72 -15.06 9.64
CA SER A 157 -18.50 -13.87 9.29
C SER A 157 -17.97 -13.25 8.01
N ILE A 158 -18.85 -12.57 7.26
CA ILE A 158 -18.47 -11.87 6.02
C ILE A 158 -17.30 -10.91 6.26
N GLN A 159 -17.27 -10.23 7.42
CA GLN A 159 -16.19 -9.31 7.78
C GLN A 159 -14.86 -10.05 7.96
N GLN A 160 -14.83 -11.08 8.81
CA GLN A 160 -13.62 -11.90 9.01
C GLN A 160 -13.14 -12.53 7.71
N PHE A 161 -14.06 -12.96 6.86
CA PHE A 161 -13.74 -13.52 5.58
C PHE A 161 -13.05 -12.50 4.65
N ILE A 162 -13.56 -11.28 4.57
CA ILE A 162 -12.94 -10.21 3.78
C ILE A 162 -11.54 -9.91 4.32
N ASP A 163 -11.37 -9.88 5.65
CA ASP A 163 -10.06 -9.65 6.27
C ASP A 163 -9.06 -10.75 5.90
N VAL A 164 -9.48 -12.02 5.93
CA VAL A 164 -8.66 -13.15 5.48
C VAL A 164 -8.33 -13.03 4.00
N LEU A 165 -9.29 -12.73 3.13
CA LEU A 165 -9.02 -12.53 1.69
C LEU A 165 -8.00 -11.44 1.44
N LEU A 166 -8.11 -10.32 2.16
CA LEU A 166 -7.18 -9.21 2.01
C LEU A 166 -5.78 -9.60 2.47
N GLN A 167 -5.61 -10.51 3.43
CA GLN A 167 -4.28 -11.02 3.84
C GLN A 167 -3.57 -11.77 2.72
N PHE A 168 -4.31 -12.45 1.82
CA PHE A 168 -3.78 -13.15 0.65
C PHE A 168 -3.48 -12.23 -0.55
N ARG A 169 -3.58 -10.92 -0.37
CA ARG A 169 -3.22 -9.94 -1.40
C ARG A 169 -1.70 -9.87 -1.55
N GLY A 170 -1.19 -10.18 -2.75
CA GLY A 170 0.24 -10.20 -3.03
C GLY A 170 0.95 -8.84 -2.91
N SER A 171 0.20 -7.73 -2.90
CA SER A 171 0.73 -6.38 -2.65
C SER A 171 0.78 -6.01 -1.17
N ASN A 172 0.40 -6.90 -0.24
CA ASN A 172 0.57 -6.64 1.18
C ASN A 172 2.05 -6.59 1.54
N ALA A 173 2.52 -5.40 1.91
CA ALA A 173 3.86 -5.25 2.45
C ALA A 173 3.94 -5.93 3.82
N ALA A 174 4.84 -6.92 3.95
CA ALA A 174 5.11 -7.55 5.23
C ALA A 174 5.64 -6.49 6.21
N THR A 175 4.95 -6.34 7.34
CA THR A 175 5.30 -5.38 8.38
C THR A 175 6.20 -6.02 9.44
N VAL A 176 6.88 -5.18 10.23
CA VAL A 176 7.63 -5.65 11.40
C VAL A 176 6.73 -6.41 12.38
N LYS A 177 5.45 -6.03 12.46
CA LYS A 177 4.45 -6.75 13.27
C LYS A 177 4.30 -8.19 12.79
N ASP A 178 4.17 -8.41 11.49
CA ASP A 178 4.03 -9.76 10.91
C ASP A 178 5.27 -10.63 11.21
N MET A 179 6.47 -10.05 11.13
CA MET A 179 7.70 -10.75 11.52
C MET A 179 7.74 -11.09 13.02
N VAL A 180 7.30 -10.18 13.87
CA VAL A 180 7.25 -10.41 15.33
C VAL A 180 6.23 -11.50 15.65
N ASP A 181 5.08 -11.49 15.00
CA ASP A 181 4.01 -12.47 15.20
C ASP A 181 4.43 -13.85 14.69
N LEU A 182 5.09 -13.95 13.53
CA LEU A 182 5.72 -15.19 13.06
C LEU A 182 6.75 -15.72 14.05
N ARG A 183 7.63 -14.86 14.59
CA ARG A 183 8.63 -15.27 15.59
C ARG A 183 7.97 -15.80 16.86
N LYS A 184 6.92 -15.14 17.36
CA LYS A 184 6.16 -15.63 18.53
C LYS A 184 5.51 -16.97 18.24
N TYR A 185 4.92 -17.13 17.05
CA TYR A 185 4.29 -18.37 16.61
C TYR A 185 5.30 -19.53 16.55
N VAL A 186 6.44 -19.34 15.88
CA VAL A 186 7.53 -20.33 15.81
C VAL A 186 8.05 -20.68 17.21
N HIS A 187 8.22 -19.69 18.08
CA HIS A 187 8.67 -19.95 19.45
C HIS A 187 7.64 -20.78 20.25
N LYS A 188 6.35 -20.48 20.13
CA LYS A 188 5.28 -21.25 20.77
C LYS A 188 5.23 -22.69 20.24
N MET A 189 5.30 -22.88 18.93
CA MET A 189 5.37 -24.21 18.31
C MET A 189 6.58 -25.00 18.77
N TRP A 190 7.74 -24.34 18.85
CA TRP A 190 8.98 -24.97 19.32
C TRP A 190 8.86 -25.46 20.76
N LEU A 191 8.32 -24.63 21.65
CA LEU A 191 8.09 -25.00 23.05
C LEU A 191 7.12 -26.19 23.17
N GLN A 192 5.99 -26.16 22.44
CA GLN A 192 5.03 -27.26 22.42
C GLN A 192 5.67 -28.56 21.93
N THR A 193 6.42 -28.49 20.83
CA THR A 193 7.10 -29.65 20.24
C THR A 193 8.14 -30.23 21.21
N ASN A 194 8.93 -29.38 21.85
CA ASN A 194 9.94 -29.82 22.81
C ASN A 194 9.30 -30.48 24.04
N GLN A 195 8.15 -29.97 24.50
CA GLN A 195 7.42 -30.57 25.60
C GLN A 195 6.90 -31.96 25.22
N SER A 196 6.27 -32.12 24.05
CA SER A 196 5.81 -33.43 23.57
C SER A 196 6.97 -34.42 23.37
N LEU A 197 8.16 -33.96 22.98
CA LEU A 197 9.35 -34.82 22.87
C LEU A 197 9.85 -35.31 24.25
N LEU A 198 9.76 -34.48 25.29
CA LEU A 198 10.12 -34.89 26.65
C LEU A 198 9.14 -35.94 27.17
N GLU A 199 7.85 -35.76 26.93
CA GLU A 199 6.79 -36.72 27.30
C GLU A 199 7.01 -38.07 26.59
N ILE A 200 7.26 -38.05 25.27
CA ILE A 200 7.57 -39.27 24.50
C ILE A 200 8.85 -39.94 25.00
N ARG A 201 9.89 -39.16 25.34
CA ARG A 201 11.14 -39.72 25.86
C ARG A 201 10.92 -40.46 27.19
N GLU A 202 10.09 -39.90 28.07
CA GLU A 202 9.73 -40.52 29.35
C GLU A 202 8.93 -41.82 29.15
N GLU A 203 7.97 -41.83 28.22
CA GLU A 203 7.23 -43.05 27.85
C GLU A 203 8.14 -44.13 27.26
N VAL A 204 9.10 -43.76 26.41
CA VAL A 204 10.07 -44.70 25.83
C VAL A 204 10.99 -45.28 26.91
N GLU A 205 11.44 -44.48 27.88
CA GLU A 205 12.24 -44.99 29.01
C GLU A 205 11.44 -45.97 29.89
N LEU A 206 10.15 -45.71 30.11
CA LEU A 206 9.26 -46.62 30.86
C LEU A 206 8.99 -47.94 30.13
N VAL A 207 8.82 -47.91 28.80
CA VAL A 207 8.66 -49.12 27.96
C VAL A 207 9.97 -49.91 27.89
N GLY A 208 11.10 -49.22 27.75
CA GLY A 208 12.44 -49.82 27.81
C GLY A 208 12.67 -50.58 29.12
N ALA A 209 12.34 -49.96 30.26
CA ALA A 209 12.46 -50.58 31.58
C ALA A 209 11.56 -51.82 31.78
N ARG A 210 10.37 -51.86 31.16
CA ARG A 210 9.48 -53.03 31.18
C ARG A 210 9.99 -54.19 30.31
N SER A 211 10.74 -53.91 29.25
CA SER A 211 11.28 -54.93 28.34
C SER A 211 12.55 -55.65 28.86
N THR A 212 13.27 -55.04 29.80
CA THR A 212 14.51 -55.60 30.39
C THR A 212 14.29 -56.42 31.66
N CYS A 213 13.05 -56.56 32.14
CA CYS A 213 12.76 -57.39 33.32
C CYS A 213 12.76 -58.88 32.91
N PRO A 214 13.73 -59.70 33.37
CA PRO A 214 13.71 -61.14 33.10
C PRO A 214 12.55 -61.78 33.84
N ARG A 215 11.87 -62.74 33.19
CA ARG A 215 10.84 -63.59 33.83
C ARG A 215 11.35 -64.31 35.07
#